data_AF-M1ED67-F1
#
_entry.id   AF-M1ED67-F1
#
_cell.length_a   1.000
_cell.length_b   1.000
_cell.length_c   1.000
_cell.angle_alpha   90.00
_cell.angle_beta   90.00
_cell.angle_gamma   90.00
#
_symmetry.space_group_name_H-M   'P 1'
#
loop_
_entity.id
_entity.type
_entity.pdbx_description
1 polymer ?
#
loop_
_entity_poly.entity_id
_entity_poly.type
_entity_poly.pdbx_seq_one_letter_code
_entity_poly.pdbx_strand_id
1 'polypeptide(L)'
;MGKLTPVPAGLICASITVLAAKEEEYKKQLVKPEQLPIYTAPPLQSKYVEEQPGHLQRGFASIRSTTGHYIGWCKGVYVFMKNGIMDTVQFGKDAYIYLKNPPQDFLPKLGVITVSALAGLVSARKGSRFKKIAYPLGLATLGATVCYPVQSVIIAKVTGEKAYTVSQQIYGAVKSLRTKSKDK
;
A
#
# COMPACT_ATOMS: atom_id res chain seq x y z
N MET A 1 -36.98 10.32 -24.88
CA MET A 1 -35.86 11.12 -25.41
C MET A 1 -34.55 10.47 -25.01
N GLY A 2 -33.86 9.80 -25.94
CA GLY A 2 -32.51 9.27 -25.74
C GLY A 2 -31.67 9.62 -26.96
N LYS A 3 -30.72 10.55 -26.80
CA LYS A 3 -29.78 10.96 -27.85
C LYS A 3 -28.62 9.95 -27.87
N LEU A 4 -28.50 9.18 -28.96
CA LEU A 4 -27.30 8.39 -29.25
C LEU A 4 -26.29 9.29 -29.95
N THR A 5 -25.19 9.61 -29.27
CA THR A 5 -24.05 10.32 -29.85
C THR A 5 -23.10 9.32 -30.53
N PRO A 6 -22.76 9.51 -31.81
CA PRO A 6 -21.82 8.64 -32.50
C PRO A 6 -20.38 8.93 -32.06
N VAL A 7 -19.65 7.90 -31.64
CA VAL A 7 -18.22 7.94 -31.32
C VAL A 7 -17.44 7.59 -32.59
N PRO A 8 -16.49 8.41 -33.06
CA PRO A 8 -15.67 8.05 -34.20
C PRO A 8 -14.59 7.05 -33.78
N ALA A 9 -14.71 5.82 -34.26
CA ALA A 9 -13.66 4.81 -34.19
C ALA A 9 -12.64 5.08 -35.31
N GLY A 10 -11.58 5.81 -35.00
CA GLY A 10 -10.47 6.03 -35.94
C GLY A 10 -9.54 4.82 -36.00
N LEU A 11 -9.73 3.95 -36.99
CA LEU A 11 -8.79 2.88 -37.32
C LEU A 11 -7.73 3.46 -38.28
N ILE A 12 -6.53 3.77 -37.77
CA ILE A 12 -5.41 4.20 -38.61
C ILE A 12 -4.75 2.94 -39.17
N CYS A 13 -5.18 2.52 -40.36
CA CYS A 13 -4.43 1.55 -41.16
C CYS A 13 -3.23 2.25 -41.80
N ALA A 14 -2.03 1.94 -41.32
CA ALA A 14 -0.79 2.30 -42.01
C ALA A 14 -0.46 1.21 -43.04
N SER A 15 -0.63 1.53 -44.32
CA SER A 15 -0.24 0.66 -45.44
C SER A 15 1.26 0.81 -45.70
N ILE A 16 2.03 -0.27 -45.60
CA ILE A 16 3.41 -0.32 -46.06
C ILE A 16 3.39 -0.64 -47.55
N THR A 17 3.73 0.34 -48.40
CA THR A 17 3.90 0.10 -49.84
C THR A 17 5.31 -0.43 -50.07
N VAL A 18 5.44 -1.74 -50.30
CA VAL A 18 6.69 -2.34 -50.77
C VAL A 18 6.76 -2.14 -52.28
N LEU A 19 7.67 -1.26 -52.72
CA LEU A 19 8.01 -1.14 -54.14
C LEU A 19 8.84 -2.36 -54.54
N ALA A 20 8.21 -3.28 -55.26
CA ALA A 20 8.93 -4.33 -55.98
C ALA A 20 9.78 -3.65 -57.07
N ALA A 21 11.10 -3.75 -56.93
CA ALA A 21 12.04 -3.32 -57.94
C ALA A 21 11.76 -4.10 -59.24
N LYS A 22 11.54 -3.35 -60.31
CA LYS A 22 11.34 -3.84 -61.67
C LYS A 22 12.54 -4.73 -62.04
N GLU A 23 12.28 -5.97 -62.45
CA GLU A 23 13.32 -6.83 -63.02
C GLU A 23 13.84 -6.20 -64.32
N GLU A 24 14.99 -5.53 -64.21
CA GLU A 24 15.85 -5.27 -65.34
C GLU A 24 16.48 -6.60 -65.79
N GLU A 25 16.52 -6.81 -67.11
CA GLU A 25 16.94 -8.03 -67.78
C GLU A 25 18.34 -8.50 -67.30
N TYR A 26 18.35 -9.57 -66.52
CA TYR A 26 19.57 -10.09 -65.90
C TYR A 26 20.46 -10.77 -66.95
N LYS A 27 21.50 -10.06 -67.44
CA LYS A 27 22.64 -10.69 -68.12
C LYS A 27 23.26 -11.70 -67.15
N LYS A 28 23.11 -12.99 -67.45
CA LYS A 28 23.70 -14.09 -66.66
C LYS A 28 25.23 -14.01 -66.71
N GLN A 29 25.81 -13.27 -65.76
CA GLN A 29 27.23 -13.35 -65.46
C GLN A 29 27.45 -14.62 -64.63
N LEU A 30 28.06 -15.66 -65.22
CA LEU A 30 28.44 -16.87 -64.49
C LEU A 30 29.51 -16.51 -63.44
N VAL A 31 29.11 -16.51 -62.17
CA VAL A 31 30.02 -16.34 -61.02
C VAL A 31 30.30 -17.72 -60.42
N LYS A 32 31.58 -18.02 -60.15
CA LYS A 32 31.99 -19.31 -59.56
C LYS A 32 31.48 -19.41 -58.11
N PRO A 33 31.06 -20.61 -57.64
CA PRO A 33 30.51 -20.80 -56.29
C PRO A 33 31.44 -20.32 -55.15
N GLU A 34 32.75 -20.35 -55.39
CA GLU A 34 33.81 -19.93 -54.47
C GLU A 34 33.86 -18.42 -54.21
N GLN A 35 33.23 -17.61 -55.08
CA GLN A 35 33.18 -16.14 -54.97
C GLN A 35 31.89 -15.65 -54.31
N LEU A 36 30.97 -16.56 -53.97
CA LEU A 36 29.76 -16.21 -53.24
C LEU A 36 30.09 -16.23 -51.75
N PRO A 37 29.91 -15.12 -51.01
CA PRO A 37 30.11 -15.11 -49.57
C PRO A 37 28.95 -15.86 -48.91
N ILE A 38 29.03 -17.18 -48.85
CA ILE A 38 27.95 -18.04 -48.30
C ILE A 38 27.87 -17.89 -46.77
N TYR A 39 28.97 -17.51 -46.09
CA TYR A 39 29.02 -17.40 -44.62
C TYR A 39 29.82 -16.20 -44.09
N THR A 40 30.21 -15.23 -44.92
CA THR A 40 30.96 -14.07 -44.44
C THR A 40 30.01 -13.10 -43.77
N ALA A 41 29.91 -13.16 -42.45
CA ALA A 41 29.20 -12.15 -41.68
C ALA A 41 29.82 -10.78 -41.97
N PRO A 42 29.03 -9.77 -42.39
CA PRO A 42 29.56 -8.46 -42.72
C PRO A 42 30.31 -7.87 -41.52
N PRO A 43 31.41 -7.12 -41.72
CA PRO A 43 32.16 -6.54 -40.64
C PRO A 43 31.24 -5.69 -39.75
N LEU A 44 31.17 -6.04 -38.47
CA LEU A 44 30.38 -5.40 -37.41
C LEU A 44 30.89 -3.96 -37.14
N GLN A 45 30.74 -3.06 -38.10
CA GLN A 45 30.85 -1.61 -37.88
C GLN A 45 29.49 -1.01 -37.52
N SER A 46 28.64 -1.76 -36.83
CA SER A 46 27.41 -1.23 -36.26
C SER A 46 27.77 -0.38 -35.05
N LYS A 47 27.83 0.94 -35.23
CA LYS A 47 27.85 1.88 -34.12
C LYS A 47 26.52 1.72 -33.38
N TYR A 48 26.54 1.25 -32.13
CA TYR A 48 25.34 1.26 -31.28
C TYR A 48 24.92 2.73 -31.12
N VAL A 49 23.85 3.11 -31.82
CA VAL A 49 23.21 4.42 -31.67
C VAL A 49 22.11 4.20 -30.65
N GLU A 50 22.32 4.73 -29.44
CA GLU A 50 21.27 4.77 -28.41
C GLU A 50 20.05 5.48 -29.03
N GLU A 51 19.00 4.71 -29.30
CA GLU A 51 17.81 5.23 -29.95
C GLU A 51 17.14 6.21 -28.98
N GLN A 52 17.06 7.49 -29.38
CA GLN A 52 16.44 8.53 -28.56
C GLN A 52 15.02 8.06 -28.23
N PRO A 53 14.66 7.93 -26.93
CA PRO A 53 13.39 7.33 -26.54
C PRO A 53 12.25 8.13 -27.15
N GLY A 54 11.46 7.45 -27.99
CA GLY A 54 10.34 8.06 -28.70
C GLY A 54 9.34 8.69 -27.74
N HIS A 55 8.52 9.63 -28.24
CA HIS A 55 7.55 10.36 -27.42
C HIS A 55 6.64 9.43 -26.59
N LEU A 56 6.26 8.28 -27.14
CA LEU A 56 5.47 7.26 -26.45
C LEU A 56 6.26 6.54 -25.36
N GLN A 57 7.51 6.15 -25.62
CA GLN A 57 8.38 5.48 -24.64
C GLN A 57 8.65 6.39 -23.44
N ARG A 58 8.83 7.69 -23.66
CA ARG A 58 8.96 8.69 -22.60
C ARG A 58 7.66 8.85 -21.80
N GLY A 59 6.50 8.81 -22.47
CA GLY A 59 5.19 8.81 -21.82
C GLY A 59 4.99 7.60 -20.91
N PHE A 60 5.23 6.38 -21.42
CA PHE A 60 5.13 5.15 -20.63
C PHE A 60 6.12 5.13 -19.46
N ALA A 61 7.35 5.60 -19.66
CA ALA A 61 8.34 5.71 -18.59
C ALA A 61 7.88 6.69 -17.48
N SER A 62 7.30 7.82 -17.85
CA SER A 62 6.74 8.79 -16.90
C SER A 62 5.57 8.21 -16.10
N ILE A 63 4.64 7.53 -16.79
CA ILE A 63 3.50 6.86 -16.15
C ILE A 63 3.98 5.77 -15.20
N ARG A 64 4.97 4.95 -15.60
CA ARG A 64 5.50 3.87 -14.76
C ARG A 64 6.19 4.42 -13.51
N SER A 65 7.02 5.44 -13.65
CA SER A 65 7.73 6.07 -12.53
C SER A 65 6.77 6.74 -11.54
N THR A 66 5.71 7.39 -12.02
CA THR A 66 4.69 8.02 -11.16
C THR A 66 3.73 6.99 -10.53
N THR A 67 3.35 5.96 -11.27
CA THR A 67 2.45 4.89 -10.81
C THR A 67 3.06 4.04 -9.70
N GLY A 68 4.38 3.84 -9.68
CA GLY A 68 5.05 3.04 -8.65
C GLY A 68 4.74 3.49 -7.21
N HIS A 69 4.61 4.80 -6.99
CA HIS A 69 4.28 5.34 -5.67
C HIS A 69 2.85 4.99 -5.23
N TYR A 70 1.88 5.09 -6.15
CA TYR A 70 0.47 4.74 -5.89
C TYR A 70 0.27 3.25 -5.68
N ILE A 71 0.96 2.40 -6.45
CA ILE A 71 0.89 0.94 -6.29
C ILE A 71 1.43 0.53 -4.91
N GLY A 72 2.55 1.10 -4.47
CA GLY A 72 3.12 0.82 -3.16
C GLY A 72 2.17 1.17 -2.01
N TRP A 73 1.56 2.36 -2.07
CA TRP A 73 0.59 2.80 -1.07
C TRP A 73 -0.68 1.95 -1.07
N CYS A 74 -1.26 1.69 -2.25
CA CYS A 74 -2.46 0.85 -2.39
C CYS A 74 -2.22 -0.58 -1.88
N LYS A 75 -1.04 -1.17 -2.19
CA LYS A 75 -0.65 -2.48 -1.66
C LYS A 75 -0.56 -2.48 -0.14
N GLY A 76 0.00 -1.42 0.46
CA GLY A 76 0.07 -1.27 1.91
C GLY A 76 -1.32 -1.22 2.56
N VAL A 77 -2.22 -0.40 2.02
CA VAL A 77 -3.61 -0.28 2.51
C VAL A 77 -4.36 -1.60 2.35
N TYR A 78 -4.20 -2.28 1.21
CA TYR A 78 -4.84 -3.57 0.95
C TYR A 78 -4.37 -4.64 1.93
N VAL A 79 -3.06 -4.76 2.17
CA VAL A 79 -2.50 -5.73 3.14
C VAL A 79 -2.97 -5.41 4.55
N PHE A 80 -2.97 -4.13 4.94
CA PHE A 80 -3.49 -3.72 6.25
C PHE A 80 -4.95 -4.10 6.42
N MET A 81 -5.79 -3.84 5.42
CA MET A 81 -7.21 -4.17 5.47
C MET A 81 -7.46 -5.69 5.49
N LYS A 82 -6.73 -6.44 4.66
CA LYS A 82 -6.79 -7.91 4.66
C LYS A 82 -6.42 -8.49 6.03
N ASN A 83 -5.33 -8.02 6.62
CA ASN A 83 -4.89 -8.46 7.94
C ASN A 83 -5.91 -8.05 9.01
N GLY A 84 -6.41 -6.81 8.98
CA GLY A 84 -7.42 -6.35 9.93
C GLY A 84 -8.71 -7.16 9.90
N ILE A 85 -9.19 -7.53 8.71
CA ILE A 85 -10.38 -8.39 8.56
C ILE A 85 -10.10 -9.79 9.13
N MET A 86 -8.95 -10.38 8.79
CA MET A 86 -8.56 -11.71 9.26
C MET A 86 -8.41 -11.74 10.79
N ASP A 87 -7.76 -10.73 11.36
CA ASP A 87 -7.58 -10.57 12.81
C ASP A 87 -8.93 -10.40 13.50
N THR A 88 -9.85 -9.63 12.92
CA THR A 88 -11.20 -9.42 13.48
C THR A 88 -12.02 -10.71 13.47
N VAL A 89 -11.97 -11.47 12.38
CA VAL A 89 -12.67 -12.78 12.29
C VAL A 89 -12.07 -13.76 13.30
N GLN A 90 -10.74 -13.79 13.44
CA GLN A 90 -10.08 -14.67 14.40
C GLN A 90 -10.38 -14.28 15.84
N PHE A 91 -10.33 -13.00 16.16
CA PHE A 91 -10.75 -12.46 17.46
C PHE A 91 -12.20 -12.79 17.76
N GLY A 92 -13.10 -12.67 16.77
CA GLY A 92 -14.51 -13.02 16.94
C GLY A 92 -14.73 -14.52 17.22
N LYS A 93 -13.99 -15.40 16.54
CA LYS A 93 -14.03 -16.86 16.81
C LYS A 93 -13.50 -17.18 18.21
N ASP A 94 -12.38 -16.58 18.59
CA ASP A 94 -11.78 -16.76 19.92
C ASP A 94 -12.72 -16.27 21.03
N ALA A 95 -13.29 -15.08 20.86
CA ALA A 95 -14.30 -14.53 21.75
C ALA A 95 -15.56 -15.41 21.82
N TYR A 96 -16.03 -15.95 20.69
CA TYR A 96 -17.17 -16.87 20.66
C TYR A 96 -16.90 -18.15 21.44
N ILE A 97 -15.74 -18.78 21.24
CA ILE A 97 -15.34 -19.99 21.98
C ILE A 97 -15.25 -19.70 23.49
N TYR A 98 -14.68 -18.56 23.84
CA TYR A 98 -14.55 -18.11 25.22
C TYR A 98 -15.91 -17.84 25.89
N LEU A 99 -16.86 -17.23 25.17
CA LEU A 99 -18.22 -17.00 25.66
C LEU A 99 -19.06 -18.27 25.71
N LYS A 100 -18.77 -19.27 24.85
CA LYS A 100 -19.50 -20.54 24.81
C LYS A 100 -19.22 -21.42 26.04
N ASN A 101 -18.03 -21.35 26.62
CA ASN A 101 -17.66 -22.05 27.85
C ASN A 101 -17.01 -21.07 28.84
N PRO A 102 -17.80 -20.22 29.52
CA PRO A 102 -17.22 -19.19 30.38
C PRO A 102 -16.56 -19.84 31.60
N PRO A 103 -15.32 -19.46 31.95
CA PRO A 103 -14.73 -19.83 33.23
C PRO A 103 -15.57 -19.21 34.35
N GLN A 104 -15.64 -19.87 35.51
CA GLN A 104 -16.51 -19.46 36.63
C GLN A 104 -16.24 -18.01 37.11
N ASP A 105 -15.02 -17.49 36.90
CA ASP A 105 -14.64 -16.13 37.25
C ASP A 105 -15.04 -15.05 36.23
N PHE A 106 -15.62 -15.42 35.08
CA PHE A 106 -15.92 -14.47 34.00
C PHE A 106 -17.02 -13.47 34.38
N LEU A 107 -18.16 -13.96 34.89
CA LEU A 107 -19.30 -13.11 35.23
C LEU A 107 -18.99 -12.14 36.39
N PRO A 108 -18.32 -12.56 37.49
CA PRO A 108 -17.91 -11.64 38.54
C PRO A 108 -16.96 -10.55 38.05
N LYS A 109 -15.96 -10.92 37.23
CA LYS A 109 -15.01 -9.94 36.65
C LYS A 109 -15.70 -8.95 35.72
N LEU A 110 -16.62 -9.42 34.89
CA LEU A 110 -17.40 -8.56 34.00
C LEU A 110 -18.31 -7.62 34.81
N GLY A 111 -18.89 -8.10 35.91
CA GLY A 111 -19.67 -7.29 36.84
C GLY A 111 -18.84 -6.15 37.43
N VAL A 112 -17.63 -6.44 37.94
CA VAL A 112 -16.73 -5.41 38.50
C VAL A 112 -16.37 -4.35 37.46
N ILE A 113 -16.01 -4.76 36.24
CA ILE A 113 -15.69 -3.84 35.14
C ILE A 113 -16.92 -2.99 34.76
N THR A 114 -18.11 -3.59 34.71
CA THR A 114 -19.34 -2.87 34.37
C THR A 114 -19.70 -1.85 35.44
N VAL A 115 -19.60 -2.23 36.73
CA VAL A 115 -19.87 -1.33 37.86
C VAL A 115 -18.84 -0.20 37.90
N SER A 116 -17.55 -0.48 37.66
CA SER A 116 -16.52 0.57 37.63
C SER A 116 -16.71 1.55 36.47
N ALA A 117 -17.09 1.05 35.29
CA ALA A 117 -17.42 1.88 34.14
C ALA A 117 -18.67 2.74 34.40
N LEU A 118 -19.71 2.16 34.99
CA LEU A 118 -20.94 2.87 35.33
C LEU A 118 -20.70 3.94 36.40
N ALA A 119 -19.88 3.64 37.41
CA ALA A 119 -19.42 4.61 38.40
C ALA A 119 -18.68 5.78 37.72
N GLY A 120 -17.79 5.48 36.76
CA GLY A 120 -17.10 6.52 35.99
C GLY A 120 -18.02 7.36 35.11
N LEU A 121 -19.08 6.76 34.55
CA LEU A 121 -20.10 7.48 33.80
C LEU A 121 -20.93 8.40 34.70
N VAL A 122 -21.29 7.94 35.91
CA VAL A 122 -22.01 8.74 36.90
C VAL A 122 -21.13 9.91 37.37
N SER A 123 -19.86 9.67 37.68
CA SER A 123 -18.89 10.73 38.04
C SER A 123 -18.62 11.72 36.89
N ALA A 124 -18.72 11.26 35.65
CA ALA A 124 -18.62 12.10 34.46
C ALA A 124 -19.82 13.07 34.26
N ARG A 125 -20.99 12.80 34.87
CA ARG A 125 -22.20 13.64 34.67
C ARG A 125 -21.98 15.09 35.09
N LYS A 126 -21.23 15.32 36.16
CA LYS A 126 -20.96 16.64 36.75
C LYS A 126 -19.55 17.12 36.37
N GLY A 127 -19.23 17.18 35.08
CA GLY A 127 -17.87 17.53 34.63
C GLY A 127 -17.77 18.08 33.20
N SER A 128 -16.57 18.61 32.89
CA SER A 128 -16.17 19.08 31.55
C SER A 128 -16.21 17.96 30.51
N ARG A 129 -16.28 18.32 29.21
CA ARG A 129 -16.30 17.37 28.08
C ARG A 129 -15.14 16.36 28.14
N PHE A 130 -13.97 16.77 28.63
CA PHE A 130 -12.83 15.88 28.84
C PHE A 130 -13.06 14.88 29.98
N LYS A 131 -13.56 15.35 31.12
CA LYS A 131 -13.92 14.50 32.28
C LYS A 131 -14.98 13.45 31.90
N LYS A 132 -15.88 13.80 30.98
CA LYS A 132 -16.90 12.88 30.47
C LYS A 132 -16.34 11.66 29.73
N ILE A 133 -15.13 11.75 29.19
CA ILE A 133 -14.48 10.66 28.46
C ILE A 133 -13.40 10.02 29.34
N ALA A 134 -12.59 10.84 30.01
CA ALA A 134 -11.46 10.35 30.81
C ALA A 134 -11.90 9.53 32.04
N TYR A 135 -12.98 9.90 32.73
CA TYR A 135 -13.43 9.15 33.91
C TYR A 135 -13.96 7.75 33.61
N PRO A 136 -14.92 7.56 32.68
CA PRO A 136 -15.38 6.21 32.36
C PRO A 136 -14.27 5.37 31.74
N LEU A 137 -13.42 5.96 30.89
CA LEU A 137 -12.29 5.24 30.31
C LEU A 137 -11.28 4.82 31.38
N GLY A 138 -10.90 5.74 32.27
CA GLY A 138 -9.94 5.48 33.34
C GLY A 138 -10.44 4.48 34.39
N LEU A 139 -11.71 4.57 34.79
CA LEU A 139 -12.27 3.63 35.77
C LEU A 139 -12.58 2.26 35.16
N ALA A 140 -12.95 2.20 33.87
CA ALA A 140 -13.06 0.93 33.17
C ALA A 140 -11.69 0.26 32.99
N THR A 141 -10.65 1.02 32.62
CA THR A 141 -9.29 0.46 32.49
C THR A 141 -8.75 -0.01 33.83
N LEU A 142 -8.96 0.73 34.92
CA LEU A 142 -8.59 0.28 36.27
C LEU A 142 -9.37 -0.97 36.69
N GLY A 143 -10.67 -1.05 36.37
CA GLY A 143 -11.47 -2.25 36.62
C GLY A 143 -10.93 -3.47 35.85
N ALA A 144 -10.57 -3.26 34.58
CA ALA A 144 -10.00 -4.30 33.74
C ALA A 144 -8.59 -4.72 34.19
N THR A 145 -7.76 -3.79 34.66
CA THR A 145 -6.39 -4.09 35.12
C THR A 145 -6.38 -4.91 36.40
N VAL A 146 -7.30 -4.63 37.32
CA VAL A 146 -7.45 -5.41 38.56
C VAL A 146 -8.02 -6.81 38.26
N CYS A 147 -8.97 -6.92 37.32
CA CYS A 147 -9.60 -8.20 36.99
C CYS A 147 -8.75 -9.08 36.04
N TYR A 148 -7.84 -8.48 35.27
CA TYR A 148 -6.97 -9.14 34.29
C TYR A 148 -5.54 -8.53 34.28
N PRO A 149 -4.77 -8.71 35.38
CA PRO A 149 -3.47 -8.06 35.55
C PRO A 149 -2.40 -8.57 34.55
N VAL A 150 -2.38 -9.88 34.28
CA VAL A 150 -1.39 -10.50 33.38
C VAL A 150 -1.54 -9.96 31.95
N GLN A 151 -2.78 -9.92 31.43
CA GLN A 151 -3.07 -9.40 30.10
C GLN A 151 -2.77 -7.90 30.01
N SER A 152 -3.07 -7.15 31.08
CA SER A 152 -2.83 -5.71 31.15
C SER A 152 -1.34 -5.37 31.07
N VAL A 153 -0.48 -6.12 31.76
CA VAL A 153 0.98 -5.91 31.71
C VAL A 153 1.53 -6.18 30.31
N ILE A 154 1.05 -7.24 29.65
CA ILE A 154 1.49 -7.58 28.28
C ILE A 154 1.11 -6.45 27.31
N ILE A 155 -0.15 -6.00 27.36
CA ILE A 155 -0.65 -4.93 26.49
C ILE A 155 0.09 -3.62 26.78
N ALA A 156 0.33 -3.29 28.05
CA ALA A 156 1.06 -2.09 28.45
C ALA A 156 2.51 -2.09 27.92
N LYS A 157 3.20 -3.23 27.97
CA LYS A 157 4.56 -3.37 27.43
C LYS A 157 4.59 -3.16 25.92
N VAL A 158 3.74 -3.87 25.18
CA VAL A 158 3.69 -3.77 23.71
C VAL A 158 3.31 -2.35 23.28
N THR A 159 2.33 -1.73 23.95
CA THR A 159 1.89 -0.38 23.65
C THR A 159 2.95 0.67 24.03
N GLY A 160 3.64 0.47 25.16
CA GLY A 160 4.71 1.34 25.64
C GLY A 160 5.88 1.42 24.66
N GLU A 161 6.35 0.27 24.17
CA GLU A 161 7.40 0.21 23.15
C GLU A 161 7.00 0.95 21.86
N LYS A 162 5.78 0.73 21.38
CA LYS A 162 5.27 1.43 20.18
C LYS A 162 5.14 2.93 20.42
N ALA A 163 4.58 3.36 21.55
CA ALA A 163 4.46 4.77 21.90
C ALA A 163 5.83 5.45 22.04
N TYR A 164 6.82 4.74 22.60
CA TYR A 164 8.18 5.24 22.72
C TYR A 164 8.86 5.45 21.36
N THR A 165 8.75 4.47 20.45
CA THR A 165 9.32 4.62 19.10
C THR A 165 8.66 5.76 18.32
N VAL A 166 7.33 5.89 18.41
CA VAL A 166 6.59 6.99 17.76
C VAL A 166 6.97 8.34 18.37
N SER A 167 7.12 8.44 19.69
CA SER A 167 7.53 9.69 20.34
C SER A 167 8.94 10.11 19.92
N GLN A 168 9.88 9.16 19.80
CA GLN A 168 11.21 9.41 19.27
C GLN A 168 11.18 9.92 17.82
N GLN A 169 10.35 9.33 16.97
CA GLN A 169 10.18 9.80 15.58
C GLN A 169 9.61 11.21 15.50
N ILE A 170 8.57 11.50 16.29
CA ILE A 170 7.97 12.85 16.36
C ILE A 170 9.00 13.85 16.88
N TYR A 171 9.75 13.50 17.92
CA TYR A 171 10.80 14.35 18.46
C TYR A 171 11.88 14.66 17.43
N GLY A 172 12.34 13.64 16.68
CA GLY A 172 13.30 13.82 15.58
C GLY A 172 12.76 14.71 14.45
N ALA A 173 11.50 14.53 14.08
CA ALA A 173 10.83 15.35 13.06
C ALA A 173 10.69 16.81 13.52
N VAL A 174 10.26 17.05 14.76
CA VAL A 174 10.12 18.41 15.32
C VAL A 174 11.49 19.08 15.47
N LYS A 175 12.52 18.34 15.88
CA LYS A 175 13.89 18.87 15.99
C LYS A 175 14.44 19.30 14.62
N SER A 176 14.26 18.49 13.58
CA SER A 176 14.73 18.83 12.22
C SER A 176 13.99 20.02 11.60
N LEU A 177 12.70 20.18 11.89
CA LEU A 177 11.94 21.37 11.51
C LEU A 177 12.45 22.64 12.23
N ARG A 178 12.75 22.53 13.52
CA ARG A 178 13.27 23.66 14.33
C ARG A 178 14.68 24.09 13.92
N THR A 179 15.53 23.17 13.47
CA THR A 179 16.86 23.52 12.94
C THR A 179 16.74 24.19 11.57
N LYS A 180 15.88 23.69 10.68
CA LYS A 180 15.60 24.34 9.38
C LYS A 180 15.04 25.75 9.51
N SER A 181 14.24 26.03 10.54
CA SER A 181 13.69 27.38 10.75
C SER A 181 14.70 28.37 11.33
N LYS A 182 15.88 27.91 11.79
CA LYS A 182 16.95 28.77 12.32
C LYS A 182 18.01 29.12 11.29
N ASP A 183 18.13 28.33 10.21
CA ASP A 183 19.05 28.54 9.09
C ASP A 183 18.46 29.42 7.97
N LYS A 184 17.28 30.03 8.20
CA LYS A 184 16.60 30.92 7.25
C LYS A 184 16.30 32.26 7.91
#